data_AF-A0A2S9SW51-F1
#
_entry.id   AF-A0A2S9SW51-F1
#
_cell.length_a   1.000
_cell.length_b   1.000
_cell.length_c   1.000
_cell.angle_alpha   90.00
_cell.angle_beta   90.00
_cell.angle_gamma   90.00
#
_symmetry.space_group_name_H-M   'P 1'
#
loop_
_entity.id
_entity.type
_entity.pdbx_description
1 polymer ?
#
loop_
_entity_poly.entity_id
_entity_poly.type
_entity_poly.pdbx_seq_one_letter_code
_entity_poly.pdbx_strand_id
1 'polypeptide(L)'
;MYKYLIIFIFSTLLNAQNLKIASYNVENFFDLNYDKTEYNEYIPNNKSLWNQRNFNIKLENIVKIIEDLDVDIIALQEIENENLIKLLKQKLPQYSYYNFTKYPSSAVGLGFLSKIPIKNSQNLNVKFQKGVYRPILETTFKLENIEFKIFNNHWPSKKAGENYRVKYAKTLYDRLKELPNDYYYILLGDFNSDYNEFQTFKNNKRLNITAGITGINHILNTIVDDKFVILDEINSFDKKVHYNLWLELPTNERFSTKFRKQNNTPDNIIISSSLVNNKEFSYTKGSFSVFKPNYLFEKNDIKRWKMSENRNEKMHKGEGFSDHLPIFALFSTNNLNNSNNTIKKLDENIEKKLKISSLYNKEKLLFPVFLDNIIVLYKNGDKAIIKQENNRAIYIFKDAKDLKQGFSYNIQVNQIYDFYGLKKIKDFNILKENSSFKNYKDLFLDGSKIDIFDFKYENEVITNLKGFITKGNLQINGGKTIRLFAKDKNILPKDGSTIEILNAQLGSFRGNMQIIFHTKDDYKELK
;
A
#
# COMPACT_ATOMS: atom_id res chain seq x y z
N MET A 1 55.64 43.50 19.94
CA MET A 1 55.26 42.07 19.81
C MET A 1 53.74 41.97 19.75
N TYR A 2 53.16 41.90 18.56
CA TYR A 2 51.71 41.68 18.40
C TYR A 2 51.42 40.18 18.48
N LYS A 3 50.74 39.75 19.56
CA LYS A 3 50.21 38.40 19.69
C LYS A 3 48.94 38.31 18.84
N TYR A 4 49.00 37.59 17.73
CA TYR A 4 47.80 37.18 17.00
C TYR A 4 47.08 36.08 17.77
N LEU A 5 45.89 36.38 18.25
CA LEU A 5 44.94 35.42 18.82
C LEU A 5 44.31 34.66 17.64
N ILE A 6 44.75 33.42 17.40
CA ILE A 6 44.10 32.53 16.43
C ILE A 6 42.83 31.99 17.10
N ILE A 7 41.68 32.54 16.72
CA ILE A 7 40.36 32.00 17.06
C ILE A 7 40.13 30.80 16.14
N PHE A 8 40.22 29.58 16.69
CA PHE A 8 39.74 28.37 16.04
C PHE A 8 38.20 28.41 16.02
N ILE A 9 37.62 28.85 14.91
CA ILE A 9 36.20 28.68 14.63
C ILE A 9 36.01 27.19 14.31
N PHE A 10 35.65 26.40 15.33
CA PHE A 10 35.09 25.07 15.13
C PHE A 10 33.78 25.23 14.35
N SER A 11 33.85 25.00 13.05
CA SER A 11 32.67 24.90 12.20
C SER A 11 31.98 23.60 12.58
N THR A 12 31.00 23.63 13.48
CA THR A 12 30.11 22.50 13.70
C THR A 12 29.25 22.35 12.44
N LEU A 13 29.71 21.53 11.51
CA LEU A 13 28.87 21.06 10.41
C LEU A 13 27.77 20.19 11.04
N LEU A 14 26.59 20.79 11.26
CA LEU A 14 25.37 20.04 11.54
C LEU A 14 25.05 19.23 10.27
N ASN A 15 25.46 17.96 10.26
CA ASN A 15 25.12 17.05 9.19
C ASN A 15 23.66 16.61 9.35
N ALA A 16 22.89 16.69 8.28
CA ALA A 16 21.54 16.17 8.24
C ALA A 16 21.54 14.68 8.57
N GLN A 17 20.81 14.27 9.61
CA GLN A 17 20.66 12.87 9.94
C GLN A 17 19.43 12.32 9.22
N ASN A 18 19.66 11.37 8.31
CA ASN A 18 18.58 10.60 7.71
C ASN A 18 18.28 9.40 8.61
N LEU A 19 17.02 9.26 8.96
CA LEU A 19 16.48 8.24 9.83
C LEU A 19 15.63 7.26 9.01
N LYS A 20 16.02 5.99 8.98
CA LYS A 20 15.25 4.93 8.33
C LYS A 20 14.43 4.17 9.37
N ILE A 21 13.10 4.24 9.24
CA ILE A 21 12.15 3.59 10.14
C ILE A 21 11.40 2.50 9.38
N ALA A 22 11.32 1.30 9.96
CA ALA A 22 10.63 0.17 9.36
C ALA A 22 9.57 -0.47 10.28
N SER A 23 8.65 -1.20 9.65
CA SER A 23 7.73 -2.11 10.31
C SER A 23 7.82 -3.49 9.68
N TYR A 24 7.79 -4.53 10.52
CA TYR A 24 7.84 -5.91 10.06
C TYR A 24 7.07 -6.86 10.99
N ASN A 25 5.99 -7.46 10.47
CA ASN A 25 5.36 -8.62 11.10
C ASN A 25 6.20 -9.86 10.78
N VAL A 26 6.78 -10.49 11.81
CA VAL A 26 7.73 -11.60 11.63
C VAL A 26 7.04 -12.96 11.41
N GLU A 27 5.71 -13.00 11.35
CA GLU A 27 4.88 -14.21 11.30
C GLU A 27 5.24 -15.17 12.44
N ASN A 28 4.71 -14.91 13.63
CA ASN A 28 4.77 -15.78 14.81
C ASN A 28 6.19 -16.25 15.18
N PHE A 29 6.96 -15.39 15.85
CA PHE A 29 8.23 -15.76 16.46
C PHE A 29 8.01 -16.17 17.92
N PHE A 30 8.03 -17.48 18.15
CA PHE A 30 7.87 -18.14 19.45
C PHE A 30 9.23 -18.66 19.94
N ASP A 31 9.40 -18.80 21.25
CA ASP A 31 10.52 -19.50 21.86
C ASP A 31 10.21 -21.00 21.99
N LEU A 32 10.97 -21.72 22.83
CA LEU A 32 10.81 -23.16 23.05
C LEU A 32 10.29 -23.46 24.47
N ASN A 33 9.70 -22.48 25.13
CA ASN A 33 9.03 -22.60 26.40
C ASN A 33 7.52 -22.70 26.18
N TYR A 34 6.82 -23.40 27.07
CA TYR A 34 5.38 -23.58 26.96
C TYR A 34 4.68 -22.77 28.06
N ASP A 35 4.21 -21.56 27.69
CA ASP A 35 3.52 -20.62 28.58
C ASP A 35 1.98 -20.76 28.52
N LYS A 36 1.45 -21.72 27.74
CA LYS A 36 0.02 -22.01 27.53
C LYS A 36 -0.73 -20.91 26.77
N THR A 37 -0.01 -19.99 26.14
CA THR A 37 -0.60 -18.93 25.29
C THR A 37 -0.37 -19.19 23.80
N GLU A 38 0.39 -20.23 23.47
CA GLU A 38 0.88 -20.51 22.14
C GLU A 38 -0.25 -21.00 21.22
N TYR A 39 -0.08 -20.76 19.93
CA TYR A 39 -0.88 -21.48 18.96
C TYR A 39 -0.46 -22.95 18.94
N ASN A 40 -1.41 -23.84 18.66
CA ASN A 40 -1.19 -25.29 18.68
C ASN A 40 0.04 -25.72 17.86
N GLU A 41 0.29 -25.07 16.72
CA GLU A 41 1.45 -25.36 15.87
C GLU A 41 2.81 -24.91 16.44
N TYR A 42 2.84 -23.95 17.37
CA TYR A 42 4.05 -23.42 18.00
C TYR A 42 4.31 -23.98 19.41
N ILE A 43 3.50 -24.93 19.88
CA ILE A 43 3.78 -25.62 21.14
C ILE A 43 5.10 -26.41 20.98
N PRO A 44 6.12 -26.17 21.85
CA PRO A 44 7.43 -26.77 21.68
C PRO A 44 7.43 -28.30 21.65
N ASN A 45 8.22 -28.86 20.73
CA ASN A 45 8.47 -30.30 20.56
C ASN A 45 7.22 -31.18 20.42
N ASN A 46 6.11 -30.60 19.97
CA ASN A 46 4.90 -31.36 19.67
C ASN A 46 4.89 -31.93 18.24
N LYS A 47 3.76 -32.52 17.83
CA LYS A 47 3.55 -33.08 16.48
C LYS A 47 3.74 -32.09 15.33
N SER A 48 3.68 -30.78 15.59
CA SER A 48 3.92 -29.73 14.60
C SER A 48 5.41 -29.46 14.37
N LEU A 49 6.32 -30.06 15.15
CA LEU A 49 7.77 -29.90 15.01
C LEU A 49 8.26 -28.46 15.25
N TRP A 50 7.62 -27.68 16.10
CA TRP A 50 8.26 -26.46 16.61
C TRP A 50 9.38 -26.85 17.59
N ASN A 51 10.60 -27.00 17.08
CA ASN A 51 11.75 -27.53 17.80
C ASN A 51 12.99 -26.63 17.59
N GLN A 52 14.11 -26.97 18.23
CA GLN A 52 15.34 -26.16 18.18
C GLN A 52 15.81 -25.83 16.76
N ARG A 53 15.74 -26.79 15.83
CA ARG A 53 16.12 -26.57 14.43
C ARG A 53 15.25 -25.49 13.79
N ASN A 54 13.92 -25.63 13.90
CA ASN A 54 12.98 -24.70 13.27
C ASN A 54 13.03 -23.31 13.92
N PHE A 55 13.20 -23.26 15.25
CA PHE A 55 13.44 -22.01 15.99
C PHE A 55 14.70 -21.30 15.49
N ASN A 56 15.83 -22.00 15.39
CA ASN A 56 17.11 -21.41 14.93
C ASN A 56 16.98 -20.83 13.52
N ILE A 57 16.38 -21.57 12.59
CA ILE A 57 16.17 -21.10 11.22
C ILE A 57 15.28 -19.85 11.19
N LYS A 58 14.20 -19.82 11.98
CA LYS A 58 13.31 -18.65 12.07
C LYS A 58 14.06 -17.43 12.64
N LEU A 59 14.86 -17.63 13.69
CA LEU A 59 15.71 -16.58 14.28
C LEU A 59 16.73 -16.04 13.27
N GLU A 60 17.48 -16.91 12.61
CA GLU A 60 18.48 -16.53 11.59
C GLU A 60 17.85 -15.77 10.43
N ASN A 61 16.67 -16.19 9.97
CA ASN A 61 15.93 -15.51 8.92
C ASN A 61 15.47 -14.11 9.34
N ILE A 62 14.98 -13.94 10.57
CA ILE A 62 14.59 -12.62 11.10
C ILE A 62 15.83 -11.72 11.23
N VAL A 63 16.94 -12.23 11.80
CA VAL A 63 18.21 -11.49 11.93
C VAL A 63 18.70 -11.02 10.57
N LYS A 64 18.79 -11.92 9.58
CA LYS A 64 19.19 -11.59 8.20
C LYS A 64 18.37 -10.46 7.60
N ILE A 65 17.03 -10.50 7.74
CA ILE A 65 16.16 -9.44 7.22
C ILE A 65 16.45 -8.11 7.90
N ILE A 66 16.63 -8.09 9.22
CA ILE A 66 16.88 -6.86 9.97
C ILE A 66 18.26 -6.28 9.62
N GLU A 67 19.27 -7.12 9.37
CA GLU A 67 20.59 -6.70 8.89
C GLU A 67 20.52 -6.11 7.48
N ASP A 68 19.93 -6.85 6.52
CA ASP A 68 19.84 -6.39 5.12
C ASP A 68 18.94 -5.15 4.97
N LEU A 69 17.95 -5.00 5.85
CA LEU A 69 17.12 -3.79 5.93
C LEU A 69 17.95 -2.58 6.36
N ASP A 70 18.93 -2.75 7.24
CA ASP A 70 19.75 -1.72 7.87
C ASP A 70 18.97 -0.44 8.24
N VAL A 71 18.17 -0.54 9.30
CA VAL A 71 17.25 0.52 9.75
C VAL A 71 17.65 1.04 11.12
N ASP A 72 17.26 2.26 11.43
CA ASP A 72 17.56 2.89 12.73
C ASP A 72 16.53 2.52 13.80
N ILE A 73 15.28 2.34 13.37
CA ILE A 73 14.18 1.89 14.23
C ILE A 73 13.37 0.85 13.46
N ILE A 74 13.12 -0.29 14.09
CA ILE A 74 12.19 -1.29 13.56
C ILE A 74 11.12 -1.64 14.57
N ALA A 75 9.88 -1.55 14.12
CA ALA A 75 8.71 -2.04 14.84
C ALA A 75 8.41 -3.48 14.42
N LEU A 76 8.41 -4.38 15.39
CA LEU A 76 8.14 -5.79 15.18
C LEU A 76 6.74 -6.14 15.70
N GLN A 77 6.02 -6.97 14.95
CA GLN A 77 4.76 -7.59 15.37
C GLN A 77 4.92 -9.10 15.41
N GLU A 78 4.09 -9.77 16.20
CA GLU A 78 4.07 -11.24 16.35
C GLU A 78 5.29 -11.85 17.07
N ILE A 79 5.78 -11.15 18.09
CA ILE A 79 6.84 -11.63 18.97
C ILE A 79 6.21 -12.20 20.25
N GLU A 80 6.47 -13.44 20.62
CA GLU A 80 5.81 -14.09 21.76
C GLU A 80 6.07 -13.41 23.10
N ASN A 81 7.33 -13.06 23.40
CA ASN A 81 7.72 -12.54 24.70
C ASN A 81 8.97 -11.63 24.62
N GLU A 82 9.29 -10.96 25.73
CA GLU A 82 10.39 -10.01 25.81
C GLU A 82 11.77 -10.66 25.64
N ASN A 83 11.94 -11.93 26.03
CA ASN A 83 13.22 -12.63 25.90
C ASN A 83 13.63 -12.78 24.44
N LEU A 84 12.67 -12.93 23.53
CA LEU A 84 12.93 -12.97 22.10
C LEU A 84 13.42 -11.62 21.54
N ILE A 85 12.87 -10.49 22.00
CA ILE A 85 13.40 -9.18 21.64
C ILE A 85 14.82 -8.99 22.17
N LYS A 86 15.09 -9.40 23.42
CA LYS A 86 16.43 -9.37 24.01
C LYS A 86 17.41 -10.25 23.22
N LEU A 87 16.97 -11.41 22.77
CA LEU A 87 17.77 -12.31 21.93
C LEU A 87 18.08 -11.68 20.56
N LEU A 88 17.10 -11.06 19.91
CA LEU A 88 17.34 -10.32 18.67
C LEU A 88 18.34 -9.18 18.87
N LYS A 89 18.20 -8.41 19.96
CA LYS A 89 19.18 -7.38 20.35
C LYS A 89 20.59 -7.95 20.56
N GLN A 90 20.71 -9.12 21.18
CA GLN A 90 22.01 -9.77 21.38
C GLN A 90 22.65 -10.18 20.04
N LYS A 91 21.84 -10.65 19.08
CA LYS A 91 22.29 -11.01 17.73
C LYS A 91 22.57 -9.78 16.85
N LEU A 92 21.94 -8.65 17.17
CA LEU A 92 22.02 -7.40 16.42
C LEU A 92 22.52 -6.26 17.33
N PRO A 93 23.81 -6.28 17.72
CA PRO A 93 24.36 -5.37 18.74
C PRO A 93 24.30 -3.88 18.36
N GLN A 94 24.10 -3.55 17.08
CA GLN A 94 23.89 -2.18 16.61
C GLN A 94 22.61 -1.54 17.21
N TYR A 95 21.61 -2.34 17.57
CA TYR A 95 20.40 -1.84 18.24
C TYR A 95 20.62 -1.78 19.74
N SER A 96 20.99 -0.60 20.24
CA SER A 96 21.27 -0.38 21.66
C SER A 96 20.02 -0.38 22.54
N TYR A 97 18.85 -0.09 21.98
CA TYR A 97 17.60 0.09 22.70
C TYR A 97 16.52 -0.88 22.21
N TYR A 98 15.63 -1.28 23.11
CA TYR A 98 14.48 -2.09 22.79
C TYR A 98 13.29 -1.75 23.68
N ASN A 99 12.10 -2.17 23.27
CA ASN A 99 10.90 -2.16 24.09
C ASN A 99 9.98 -3.31 23.66
N PHE A 100 9.10 -3.79 24.56
CA PHE A 100 8.17 -4.87 24.29
C PHE A 100 6.87 -4.70 25.06
N THR A 101 5.75 -5.12 24.46
CA THR A 101 4.46 -5.18 25.14
C THR A 101 3.59 -6.33 24.65
N LYS A 102 2.80 -6.90 25.56
CA LYS A 102 1.81 -7.97 25.32
C LYS A 102 0.77 -7.95 26.45
N TYR A 103 -0.46 -8.40 26.20
CA TYR A 103 -1.32 -8.76 27.35
C TYR A 103 -0.96 -10.15 27.85
N PRO A 104 -1.12 -10.45 29.15
CA PRO A 104 -0.79 -11.78 29.69
C PRO A 104 -1.48 -12.95 28.97
N SER A 105 -2.68 -12.74 28.42
CA SER A 105 -3.44 -13.79 27.75
C SER A 105 -3.16 -13.91 26.24
N SER A 106 -2.43 -12.97 25.62
CA SER A 106 -2.19 -12.99 24.17
C SER A 106 -1.12 -14.00 23.81
N ALA A 107 -1.18 -14.62 22.64
CA ALA A 107 -0.09 -15.46 22.15
C ALA A 107 1.17 -14.62 21.84
N VAL A 108 0.98 -13.48 21.19
CA VAL A 108 2.07 -12.62 20.70
C VAL A 108 1.83 -11.15 21.03
N GLY A 109 2.93 -10.41 21.12
CA GLY A 109 3.01 -8.98 21.41
C GLY A 109 3.63 -8.17 20.27
N LEU A 110 4.06 -6.96 20.63
CA LEU A 110 4.75 -6.02 19.76
C LEU A 110 6.04 -5.55 20.42
N GLY A 111 7.05 -5.25 19.60
CA GLY A 111 8.31 -4.74 20.10
C GLY A 111 8.94 -3.69 19.20
N PHE A 112 9.96 -3.04 19.74
CA PHE A 112 10.87 -2.18 19.00
C PHE A 112 12.31 -2.64 19.22
N LEU A 113 13.12 -2.56 18.16
CA LEU A 113 14.57 -2.48 18.25
C LEU A 113 15.00 -1.13 17.69
N SER A 114 15.95 -0.46 18.34
CA SER A 114 16.39 0.87 17.93
C SER A 114 17.88 1.12 18.17
N LYS A 115 18.52 1.78 17.21
CA LYS A 115 19.84 2.40 17.34
C LYS A 115 19.78 3.72 18.14
N ILE A 116 18.58 4.28 18.32
CA ILE A 116 18.30 5.60 18.90
C ILE A 116 17.66 5.47 20.28
N PRO A 117 17.95 6.37 21.24
CA PRO A 117 17.38 6.33 22.58
C PRO A 117 15.84 6.31 22.60
N ILE A 118 15.29 5.39 23.39
CA ILE A 118 13.88 5.38 23.78
C ILE A 118 13.74 6.19 25.07
N LYS A 119 12.97 7.27 25.04
CA LYS A 119 12.73 8.13 26.20
C LYS A 119 11.72 7.51 27.17
N ASN A 120 10.59 7.05 26.64
CA ASN A 120 9.54 6.38 27.40
C ASN A 120 8.63 5.58 26.48
N SER A 121 7.79 4.73 27.07
CA SER A 121 6.77 3.99 26.34
C SER A 121 5.55 3.71 27.20
N GLN A 122 4.41 3.53 26.56
CA GLN A 122 3.17 3.15 27.23
C GLN A 122 2.28 2.29 26.33
N ASN A 123 1.33 1.60 26.98
CA ASN A 123 0.36 0.74 26.32
C ASN A 123 -0.97 1.45 26.18
N LEU A 124 -1.50 1.55 24.96
CA LEU A 124 -2.91 1.90 24.76
C LEU A 124 -3.74 0.62 24.80
N ASN A 125 -4.47 0.44 25.89
CA ASN A 125 -5.24 -0.77 26.13
C ASN A 125 -6.56 -0.74 25.32
N VAL A 126 -6.68 -1.65 24.35
CA VAL A 126 -7.95 -1.93 23.65
C VAL A 126 -8.55 -3.22 24.21
N LYS A 127 -9.60 -3.10 25.02
CA LYS A 127 -10.28 -4.24 25.64
C LYS A 127 -11.53 -4.64 24.86
N PHE A 128 -11.77 -5.95 24.72
CA PHE A 128 -13.00 -6.50 24.15
C PHE A 128 -13.65 -7.44 25.15
N GLN A 129 -14.99 -7.56 25.11
CA GLN A 129 -15.71 -8.54 25.94
C GLN A 129 -15.41 -9.99 25.50
N LYS A 130 -15.11 -10.18 24.21
CA LYS A 130 -14.79 -11.48 23.61
C LYS A 130 -13.51 -11.36 22.77
N GLY A 131 -12.60 -12.31 22.95
CA GLY A 131 -11.35 -12.42 22.20
C GLY A 131 -10.16 -11.79 22.93
N VAL A 132 -9.00 -12.41 22.77
CA VAL A 132 -7.73 -11.87 23.24
C VAL A 132 -7.02 -11.19 22.08
N TYR A 133 -6.66 -9.93 22.28
CA TYR A 133 -5.91 -9.15 21.29
C TYR A 133 -4.68 -8.54 21.95
N ARG A 134 -4.04 -7.53 21.35
CA ARG A 134 -2.83 -6.88 21.90
C ARG A 134 -3.03 -5.38 22.11
N PRO A 135 -2.28 -4.72 23.00
CA PRO A 135 -2.32 -3.27 23.10
C PRO A 135 -1.74 -2.61 21.84
N ILE A 136 -1.84 -1.29 21.75
CA ILE A 136 -1.00 -0.48 20.85
C ILE A 136 0.20 -0.02 21.66
N LEU A 137 1.41 -0.19 21.11
CA LEU A 137 2.65 0.24 21.76
C LEU A 137 3.00 1.66 21.33
N GLU A 138 2.83 2.63 22.22
CA GLU A 138 3.30 4.00 22.02
C GLU A 138 4.72 4.14 22.59
N THR A 139 5.66 4.54 21.75
CA THR A 139 7.06 4.75 22.15
C THR A 139 7.52 6.15 21.74
N THR A 140 8.11 6.90 22.68
CA THR A 140 8.74 8.18 22.41
C THR A 140 10.24 7.97 22.16
N PHE A 141 10.72 8.39 21.01
CA PHE A 141 12.14 8.35 20.64
C PHE A 141 12.74 9.74 20.77
N LYS A 142 14.04 9.79 21.08
CA LYS A 142 14.79 11.04 21.18
C LYS A 142 15.96 11.02 20.21
N LEU A 143 15.89 11.88 19.20
CA LEU A 143 16.96 12.12 18.23
C LEU A 143 17.50 13.52 18.46
N GLU A 144 18.68 13.63 19.04
CA GLU A 144 19.25 14.91 19.50
C GLU A 144 18.26 15.68 20.42
N ASN A 145 17.76 16.83 19.98
CA ASN A 145 16.78 17.65 20.68
C ASN A 145 15.32 17.41 20.21
N ILE A 146 15.11 16.51 19.25
CA ILE A 146 13.81 16.22 18.67
C ILE A 146 13.22 14.99 19.36
N GLU A 147 11.97 15.13 19.81
CA GLU A 147 11.16 14.03 20.31
C GLU A 147 10.02 13.74 19.35
N PHE A 148 9.85 12.46 19.02
CA PHE A 148 8.76 12.00 18.19
C PHE A 148 8.22 10.68 18.70
N LYS A 149 6.94 10.41 18.41
CA LYS A 149 6.27 9.17 18.82
C LYS A 149 6.10 8.22 17.65
N ILE A 150 6.27 6.93 17.91
CA ILE A 150 5.82 5.88 17.01
C ILE A 150 4.79 5.03 17.74
N PHE A 151 3.66 4.80 17.08
CA PHE A 151 2.62 3.88 17.52
C PHE A 151 2.77 2.58 16.71
N ASN A 152 3.28 1.52 17.35
CA ASN A 152 3.33 0.18 16.76
C ASN A 152 1.98 -0.51 16.95
N ASN A 153 1.36 -0.82 15.82
CA ASN A 153 0.02 -1.39 15.73
C ASN A 153 0.10 -2.84 15.27
N HIS A 154 -0.74 -3.67 15.87
CA HIS A 154 -1.12 -4.94 15.29
C HIS A 154 -2.63 -5.05 15.55
N TRP A 155 -3.48 -4.93 14.55
CA TRP A 155 -4.95 -4.90 14.73
C TRP A 155 -5.63 -6.23 14.38
N PRO A 156 -6.80 -6.55 14.95
CA PRO A 156 -7.48 -7.83 14.73
C PRO A 156 -7.59 -8.19 13.25
N SER A 157 -7.19 -9.41 12.91
CA SER A 157 -7.19 -9.87 11.52
C SER A 157 -8.57 -9.84 10.90
N LYS A 158 -8.63 -9.92 9.57
CA LYS A 158 -9.89 -9.96 8.83
C LYS A 158 -10.75 -11.20 9.18
N LYS A 159 -10.34 -12.12 10.06
CA LYS A 159 -11.25 -13.12 10.68
C LYS A 159 -12.30 -12.47 11.59
N ALA A 160 -11.97 -11.34 12.24
CA ALA A 160 -12.92 -10.52 12.99
C ALA A 160 -13.58 -9.46 12.09
N GLY A 161 -14.76 -9.00 12.51
CA GLY A 161 -15.49 -7.90 11.85
C GLY A 161 -14.77 -6.56 12.00
N GLU A 162 -15.13 -5.59 11.15
CA GLU A 162 -14.47 -4.28 11.13
C GLU A 162 -14.70 -3.44 12.39
N ASN A 163 -15.78 -3.70 13.13
CA ASN A 163 -16.05 -3.07 14.42
C ASN A 163 -14.87 -3.24 15.41
N TYR A 164 -14.12 -4.34 15.33
CA TYR A 164 -12.92 -4.54 16.13
C TYR A 164 -11.81 -3.56 15.75
N ARG A 165 -11.53 -3.42 14.45
CA ARG A 165 -10.51 -2.50 13.94
C ARG A 165 -10.92 -1.03 14.11
N VAL A 166 -12.21 -0.72 13.97
CA VAL A 166 -12.78 0.59 14.32
C VAL A 166 -12.54 0.93 15.79
N LYS A 167 -12.68 -0.03 16.72
CA LYS A 167 -12.38 0.21 18.14
C LYS A 167 -10.90 0.50 18.38
N TYR A 168 -9.99 -0.23 17.74
CA TYR A 168 -8.56 0.07 17.78
C TYR A 168 -8.26 1.47 17.25
N ALA A 169 -8.79 1.79 16.08
CA ALA A 169 -8.63 3.09 15.45
C ALA A 169 -9.16 4.22 16.34
N LYS A 170 -10.28 4.00 17.03
CA LYS A 170 -10.87 4.99 17.95
C LYS A 170 -9.97 5.21 19.17
N THR A 171 -9.50 4.14 19.81
CA THR A 171 -8.55 4.25 20.93
C THR A 171 -7.27 4.99 20.51
N LEU A 172 -6.73 4.67 19.33
CA LEU A 172 -5.58 5.38 18.79
C LEU A 172 -5.89 6.84 18.54
N TYR A 173 -6.97 7.15 17.81
CA TYR A 173 -7.33 8.52 17.45
C TYR A 173 -7.62 9.39 18.68
N ASP A 174 -8.24 8.85 19.73
CA ASP A 174 -8.46 9.57 20.99
C ASP A 174 -7.14 9.96 21.64
N ARG A 175 -6.16 9.04 21.68
CA ARG A 175 -4.81 9.36 22.14
C ARG A 175 -4.13 10.44 21.28
N LEU A 176 -4.32 10.41 19.96
CA LEU A 176 -3.73 11.40 19.05
C LEU A 176 -4.31 12.80 19.23
N LYS A 177 -5.54 12.95 19.72
CA LYS A 177 -6.16 14.25 20.03
C LYS A 177 -5.51 14.96 21.22
N GLU A 178 -4.91 14.20 22.13
CA GLU A 178 -4.21 14.74 23.30
C GLU A 178 -2.80 15.23 22.96
N LEU A 179 -2.26 14.84 21.79
CA LEU A 179 -0.97 15.34 21.33
C LEU A 179 -1.13 16.74 20.74
N PRO A 180 -0.15 17.65 20.98
CA PRO A 180 -0.08 18.94 20.28
C PRO A 180 -0.21 18.76 18.76
N ASN A 181 -0.74 19.78 18.07
CA ASN A 181 -0.97 19.72 16.62
C ASN A 181 0.33 19.61 15.81
N ASP A 182 1.40 20.20 16.32
CA ASP A 182 2.75 20.20 15.76
C ASP A 182 3.61 19.01 16.23
N TYR A 183 3.10 18.15 17.13
CA TYR A 183 3.86 17.01 17.63
C TYR A 183 4.16 16.00 16.52
N TYR A 184 5.41 15.57 16.40
CA TYR A 184 5.83 14.58 15.41
C TYR A 184 5.39 13.17 15.82
N TYR A 185 4.56 12.51 15.01
CA TYR A 185 4.22 11.12 15.27
C TYR A 185 3.96 10.30 14.01
N ILE A 186 4.27 9.02 14.11
CA ILE A 186 4.16 8.02 13.05
C ILE A 186 3.27 6.89 13.55
N LEU A 187 2.28 6.49 12.76
CA LEU A 187 1.49 5.29 12.99
C LEU A 187 2.01 4.22 12.04
N LEU A 188 2.49 3.10 12.57
CA LEU A 188 2.96 2.00 11.73
C LEU A 188 2.61 0.64 12.34
N GLY A 189 2.82 -0.43 11.58
CA GLY A 189 2.51 -1.78 12.01
C GLY A 189 1.54 -2.49 11.08
N ASP A 190 1.09 -3.67 11.51
CA ASP A 190 0.07 -4.46 10.84
C ASP A 190 -1.34 -4.02 11.30
N PHE A 191 -1.96 -3.12 10.55
CA PHE A 191 -3.33 -2.65 10.78
C PHE A 191 -4.39 -3.66 10.34
N ASN A 192 -4.01 -4.78 9.71
CA ASN A 192 -4.92 -5.77 9.12
C ASN A 192 -6.03 -5.15 8.26
N SER A 193 -5.77 -3.97 7.72
CA SER A 193 -6.65 -3.15 6.89
C SER A 193 -5.83 -2.65 5.72
N ASP A 194 -6.38 -2.74 4.52
CA ASP A 194 -5.72 -2.19 3.34
C ASP A 194 -5.72 -0.66 3.40
N TYR A 195 -4.74 -0.01 2.77
CA TYR A 195 -4.71 1.46 2.69
C TYR A 195 -6.02 2.04 2.13
N ASN A 196 -6.70 1.28 1.27
CA ASN A 196 -8.00 1.58 0.67
C ASN A 196 -9.15 0.73 1.23
N GLU A 197 -9.12 0.35 2.51
CA GLU A 197 -10.13 -0.52 3.13
C GLU A 197 -11.56 -0.05 2.83
N PHE A 198 -11.85 1.26 2.90
CA PHE A 198 -13.19 1.81 2.59
C PHE A 198 -13.71 1.44 1.18
N GLN A 199 -12.81 1.18 0.23
CA GLN A 199 -13.18 0.67 -1.10
C GLN A 199 -13.38 -0.85 -1.05
N THR A 200 -12.40 -1.59 -0.51
CA THR A 200 -12.32 -3.06 -0.56
C THR A 200 -13.32 -3.77 0.35
N PHE A 201 -13.80 -3.05 1.37
CA PHE A 201 -14.68 -3.48 2.44
C PHE A 201 -16.15 -3.61 2.05
N LYS A 202 -16.67 -2.66 1.25
CA LYS A 202 -18.12 -2.42 1.06
C LYS A 202 -18.91 -3.68 0.67
N ASN A 203 -18.31 -4.56 -0.12
CA ASN A 203 -18.96 -5.76 -0.66
C ASN A 203 -18.82 -7.01 0.23
N ASN A 204 -18.09 -6.94 1.35
CA ASN A 204 -17.89 -8.07 2.24
C ASN A 204 -18.85 -8.00 3.43
N LYS A 205 -20.00 -8.68 3.34
CA LYS A 205 -21.06 -8.66 4.38
C LYS A 205 -20.56 -9.05 5.78
N ARG A 206 -19.58 -9.97 5.89
CA ARG A 206 -19.04 -10.40 7.19
C ARG A 206 -18.20 -9.31 7.85
N LEU A 207 -17.48 -8.53 7.04
CA LEU A 207 -16.69 -7.42 7.55
C LEU A 207 -17.57 -6.17 7.74
N ASN A 208 -18.48 -5.90 6.80
CA ASN A 208 -19.33 -4.72 6.73
C ASN A 208 -20.51 -4.72 7.71
N ILE A 209 -20.16 -4.74 8.99
CA ILE A 209 -21.07 -4.61 10.13
C ILE A 209 -20.96 -3.23 10.81
N THR A 210 -20.31 -2.27 10.15
CA THR A 210 -20.08 -0.89 10.61
C THR A 210 -20.69 0.15 9.66
N ALA A 211 -21.66 -0.26 8.83
CA ALA A 211 -22.34 0.60 7.87
C ALA A 211 -21.38 1.38 6.93
N GLY A 212 -20.33 0.71 6.45
CA GLY A 212 -19.33 1.32 5.56
C GLY A 212 -18.17 2.03 6.24
N ILE A 213 -18.23 2.26 7.56
CA ILE A 213 -17.17 2.93 8.33
C ILE A 213 -16.00 1.99 8.59
N THR A 214 -14.78 2.44 8.28
CA THR A 214 -13.54 1.68 8.47
C THR A 214 -12.60 2.39 9.45
N GLY A 215 -11.84 1.60 10.21
CA GLY A 215 -10.90 2.13 11.20
C GLY A 215 -9.78 2.93 10.56
N ILE A 216 -9.07 2.33 9.60
CA ILE A 216 -7.88 2.93 8.98
C ILE A 216 -8.20 4.18 8.14
N ASN A 217 -9.39 4.26 7.53
CA ASN A 217 -9.75 5.38 6.68
C ASN A 217 -10.58 6.44 7.41
N HIS A 218 -11.76 6.06 7.91
CA HIS A 218 -12.71 7.02 8.44
C HIS A 218 -12.33 7.49 9.84
N ILE A 219 -11.87 6.58 10.71
CA ILE A 219 -11.56 6.94 12.11
C ILE A 219 -10.18 7.60 12.22
N LEU A 220 -9.17 7.05 11.53
CA LEU A 220 -7.84 7.66 11.47
C LEU A 220 -7.75 8.83 10.48
N ASN A 221 -8.85 9.27 9.85
CA ASN A 221 -8.86 10.40 8.91
C ASN A 221 -7.78 10.32 7.81
N THR A 222 -7.56 9.14 7.22
CA THR A 222 -6.75 9.03 5.97
C THR A 222 -7.58 9.32 4.72
N ILE A 223 -8.89 9.52 4.90
CA ILE A 223 -9.82 10.07 3.92
C ILE A 223 -10.60 11.25 4.49
N VAL A 224 -11.02 12.16 3.61
CA VAL A 224 -12.02 13.20 3.87
C VAL A 224 -13.02 13.17 2.72
N ASP A 225 -14.31 13.15 3.03
CA ASP A 225 -15.41 13.04 2.04
C ASP A 225 -15.22 11.89 1.04
N ASP A 226 -14.87 10.70 1.54
CA ASP A 226 -14.57 9.49 0.74
C ASP A 226 -13.42 9.65 -0.27
N LYS A 227 -12.54 10.65 -0.07
CA LYS A 227 -11.34 10.89 -0.88
C LYS A 227 -10.10 10.79 -0.02
N PHE A 228 -9.04 10.21 -0.55
CA PHE A 228 -7.75 10.17 0.12
C PHE A 228 -7.25 11.58 0.45
N VAL A 229 -6.73 11.71 1.67
CA VAL A 229 -5.84 12.82 2.02
C VAL A 229 -4.59 12.66 1.17
N ILE A 230 -4.16 13.73 0.48
CA ILE A 230 -2.89 13.73 -0.24
C ILE A 230 -1.87 14.55 0.54
N LEU A 231 -0.60 14.21 0.34
CA LEU A 231 0.51 14.83 1.06
C LEU A 231 0.52 16.36 0.90
N ASP A 232 0.31 16.86 -0.31
CA ASP A 232 0.43 18.31 -0.61
C ASP A 232 -0.72 19.16 -0.03
N GLU A 233 -1.83 18.55 0.37
CA GLU A 233 -2.98 19.22 0.99
C GLU A 233 -3.13 18.92 2.48
N ILE A 234 -2.27 18.08 3.07
CA ILE A 234 -2.51 17.60 4.44
C ILE A 234 -2.61 18.74 5.48
N ASN A 235 -1.92 19.85 5.23
CA ASN A 235 -1.89 21.03 6.08
C ASN A 235 -3.05 22.01 5.82
N SER A 236 -3.94 21.77 4.84
CA SER A 236 -5.11 22.62 4.56
C SER A 236 -6.36 22.23 5.35
N PHE A 237 -6.31 21.13 6.10
CA PHE A 237 -7.44 20.64 6.88
C PHE A 237 -7.41 21.20 8.31
N ASP A 238 -8.55 21.73 8.78
CA ASP A 238 -8.71 22.20 10.16
C ASP A 238 -8.77 21.07 11.20
N LYS A 239 -8.84 19.81 10.75
CA LYS A 239 -8.88 18.62 11.60
C LYS A 239 -7.62 17.80 11.47
N LYS A 240 -7.28 17.05 12.52
CA LYS A 240 -6.16 16.09 12.52
C LYS A 240 -6.43 14.96 11.51
N VAL A 241 -5.83 15.10 10.33
CA VAL A 241 -5.81 14.14 9.22
C VAL A 241 -4.46 13.46 9.13
N HIS A 242 -4.39 12.35 8.39
CA HIS A 242 -3.14 11.62 8.20
C HIS A 242 -2.95 11.18 6.76
N TYR A 243 -1.70 11.05 6.34
CA TYR A 243 -1.36 10.55 5.01
C TYR A 243 -0.80 9.14 5.10
N ASN A 244 -1.38 8.22 4.32
CA ASN A 244 -0.93 6.85 4.21
C ASN A 244 0.09 6.72 3.07
N LEU A 245 1.32 6.31 3.39
CA LEU A 245 2.44 6.32 2.45
C LEU A 245 2.28 5.36 1.27
N TRP A 246 1.37 4.37 1.34
CA TRP A 246 1.04 3.52 0.18
C TRP A 246 0.58 4.32 -1.04
N LEU A 247 0.03 5.51 -0.84
CA LEU A 247 -0.44 6.40 -1.90
C LEU A 247 0.70 6.95 -2.78
N GLU A 248 1.96 6.83 -2.35
CA GLU A 248 3.12 7.21 -3.17
C GLU A 248 3.49 6.17 -4.23
N LEU A 249 3.20 4.90 -3.95
CA LEU A 249 3.55 3.81 -4.85
C LEU A 249 2.46 3.61 -5.90
N PRO A 250 2.80 3.17 -7.12
CA PRO A 250 1.80 2.76 -8.10
C PRO A 250 1.05 1.51 -7.59
N THR A 251 -0.20 1.35 -8.03
CA THR A 251 -1.16 0.40 -7.43
C THR A 251 -0.72 -1.08 -7.53
N ASN A 252 0.09 -1.43 -8.52
CA ASN A 252 0.69 -2.76 -8.69
C ASN A 252 1.82 -3.06 -7.70
N GLU A 253 2.46 -2.01 -7.17
CA GLU A 253 3.55 -2.10 -6.20
C GLU A 253 3.04 -2.01 -4.74
N ARG A 254 1.76 -1.67 -4.55
CA ARG A 254 1.11 -1.59 -3.22
C ARG A 254 0.81 -2.98 -2.66
N PHE A 255 1.77 -3.59 -1.98
CA PHE A 255 1.55 -4.78 -1.16
C PHE A 255 2.66 -5.02 -0.15
N SER A 256 2.28 -5.50 1.03
CA SER A 256 3.18 -6.18 1.96
C SER A 256 2.86 -7.66 2.08
N THR A 257 1.66 -8.09 1.65
CA THR A 257 1.27 -9.51 1.64
C THR A 257 0.55 -9.88 0.33
N LYS A 258 0.55 -11.17 -0.01
CA LYS A 258 -0.20 -11.71 -1.15
C LYS A 258 -1.16 -12.80 -0.69
N PHE A 259 -2.46 -12.56 -0.83
CA PHE A 259 -3.50 -13.55 -0.54
C PHE A 259 -4.22 -13.95 -1.82
N ARG A 260 -4.19 -15.25 -2.16
CA ARG A 260 -4.76 -15.78 -3.42
C ARG A 260 -4.31 -14.98 -4.65
N LYS A 261 -3.01 -14.68 -4.72
CA LYS A 261 -2.35 -13.86 -5.75
C LYS A 261 -2.78 -12.38 -5.82
N GLN A 262 -3.64 -11.91 -4.90
CA GLN A 262 -4.00 -10.50 -4.80
C GLN A 262 -3.06 -9.77 -3.86
N ASN A 263 -2.71 -8.55 -4.23
CA ASN A 263 -1.95 -7.62 -3.42
C ASN A 263 -2.81 -7.12 -2.25
N ASN A 264 -2.28 -7.18 -1.03
CA ASN A 264 -2.90 -6.60 0.17
C ASN A 264 -1.84 -5.79 0.93
N THR A 265 -2.31 -4.82 1.70
CA THR A 265 -1.51 -3.82 2.41
C THR A 265 -1.87 -3.77 3.90
N PRO A 266 -1.86 -4.91 4.62
CA PRO A 266 -2.17 -4.92 6.05
C PRO A 266 -1.16 -4.09 6.86
N ASP A 267 0.11 -4.09 6.44
CA ASP A 267 1.16 -3.25 7.03
C ASP A 267 1.08 -1.85 6.45
N ASN A 268 1.07 -0.83 7.29
CA ASN A 268 0.98 0.57 6.85
C ASN A 268 2.01 1.43 7.58
N ILE A 269 2.49 2.48 6.92
CA ILE A 269 3.12 3.63 7.56
C ILE A 269 2.24 4.84 7.24
N ILE A 270 1.74 5.50 8.28
CA ILE A 270 0.82 6.63 8.22
C ILE A 270 1.46 7.77 9.02
N ILE A 271 1.57 8.94 8.42
CA ILE A 271 2.25 10.10 9.01
C ILE A 271 1.28 11.22 9.37
N SER A 272 1.62 11.99 10.40
CA SER A 272 0.95 13.23 10.78
C SER A 272 1.27 14.38 9.82
N SER A 273 0.40 15.41 9.82
CA SER A 273 0.64 16.68 9.12
C SER A 273 1.93 17.37 9.54
N SER A 274 2.30 17.28 10.83
CA SER A 274 3.54 17.85 11.39
C SER A 274 4.82 17.33 10.76
N LEU A 275 4.79 16.16 10.12
CA LEU A 275 5.95 15.57 9.43
C LEU A 275 6.09 16.02 7.96
N VAL A 276 5.21 16.91 7.47
CA VAL A 276 5.19 17.34 6.07
C VAL A 276 5.76 18.75 5.93
N ASN A 277 6.88 18.87 5.20
CA ASN A 277 7.61 20.13 4.95
C ASN A 277 8.06 20.88 6.22
N ASN A 278 8.26 20.15 7.32
CA ASN A 278 8.80 20.70 8.56
C ASN A 278 10.35 20.74 8.52
N LYS A 279 10.94 21.85 8.99
CA LYS A 279 12.38 22.12 8.97
C LYS A 279 13.18 21.41 10.06
N GLU A 280 12.55 20.97 11.14
CA GLU A 280 13.23 20.28 12.23
C GLU A 280 13.23 18.77 12.01
N PHE A 281 12.07 18.21 11.68
CA PHE A 281 11.92 16.78 11.42
C PHE A 281 10.78 16.55 10.44
N SER A 282 11.11 16.02 9.26
CA SER A 282 10.13 15.73 8.23
C SER A 282 10.34 14.38 7.59
N TYR A 283 9.25 13.86 7.06
CA TYR A 283 9.26 12.72 6.16
C TYR A 283 9.92 13.09 4.83
N THR A 284 10.83 12.24 4.35
CA THR A 284 11.45 12.38 3.03
C THR A 284 10.48 11.89 1.95
N LYS A 285 9.80 12.82 1.27
CA LYS A 285 8.81 12.53 0.21
C LYS A 285 9.36 11.53 -0.83
N GLY A 286 8.58 10.49 -1.15
CA GLY A 286 8.97 9.47 -2.14
C GLY A 286 9.91 8.38 -1.59
N SER A 287 10.22 8.39 -0.30
CA SER A 287 11.14 7.41 0.31
C SER A 287 10.44 6.14 0.81
N PHE A 288 9.11 6.07 0.75
CA PHE A 288 8.39 4.89 1.20
C PHE A 288 8.64 3.71 0.26
N SER A 289 8.96 2.55 0.82
CA SER A 289 9.28 1.36 0.02
C SER A 289 8.96 0.06 0.74
N VAL A 290 8.79 -0.99 -0.05
CA VAL A 290 8.63 -2.37 0.39
C VAL A 290 9.96 -3.09 0.21
N PHE A 291 10.49 -3.67 1.29
CA PHE A 291 11.71 -4.46 1.22
C PHE A 291 11.43 -5.86 0.67
N LYS A 292 11.87 -6.10 -0.56
CA LYS A 292 11.54 -7.31 -1.33
C LYS A 292 12.73 -7.86 -2.14
N PRO A 293 13.88 -8.14 -1.50
CA PRO A 293 14.99 -8.80 -2.19
C PRO A 293 14.56 -10.17 -2.73
N ASN A 294 15.30 -10.69 -3.72
CA ASN A 294 14.97 -11.93 -4.44
C ASN A 294 14.73 -13.15 -3.52
N TYR A 295 15.35 -13.19 -2.33
CA TYR A 295 15.15 -14.27 -1.37
C TYR A 295 13.82 -14.18 -0.59
N LEU A 296 13.20 -13.00 -0.49
CA LEU A 296 11.85 -12.81 0.07
C LEU A 296 10.77 -12.86 -0.99
N PHE A 297 11.07 -12.36 -2.18
CA PHE A 297 10.09 -12.18 -3.24
C PHE A 297 10.70 -12.46 -4.61
N GLU A 298 10.15 -13.43 -5.32
CA GLU A 298 10.63 -13.82 -6.64
C GLU A 298 9.45 -14.34 -7.48
N LYS A 299 9.43 -14.04 -8.79
CA LYS A 299 8.40 -14.54 -9.72
C LYS A 299 6.96 -14.28 -9.24
N ASN A 300 6.74 -13.10 -8.65
CA ASN A 300 5.46 -12.67 -8.11
C ASN A 300 4.94 -13.47 -6.88
N ASP A 301 5.83 -14.18 -6.20
CA ASP A 301 5.52 -15.03 -5.04
C ASP A 301 6.35 -14.65 -3.81
N ILE A 302 5.71 -14.58 -2.64
CA ILE A 302 6.38 -14.32 -1.35
C ILE A 302 6.85 -15.65 -0.80
N LYS A 303 8.15 -15.76 -0.47
CA LYS A 303 8.79 -16.97 0.06
C LYS A 303 8.47 -17.16 1.55
N ARG A 304 7.18 -17.29 1.87
CA ARG A 304 6.65 -17.43 3.24
C ARG A 304 7.05 -18.72 3.93
N TRP A 305 6.87 -18.76 5.25
CA TRP A 305 7.21 -19.87 6.11
C TRP A 305 6.40 -21.10 5.72
N LYS A 306 7.09 -22.21 5.48
CA LYS A 306 6.46 -23.42 4.96
C LYS A 306 6.04 -24.35 6.07
N MET A 307 4.78 -24.76 5.99
CA MET A 307 4.24 -25.90 6.72
C MET A 307 3.91 -27.03 5.73
N SER A 308 3.69 -28.25 6.24
CA SER A 308 3.10 -29.35 5.48
C SER A 308 1.73 -28.98 4.89
N GLU A 309 1.39 -29.60 3.75
CA GLU A 309 0.14 -29.33 3.02
C GLU A 309 -1.07 -30.08 3.61
N ASN A 310 -0.81 -31.13 4.40
CA ASN A 310 -1.86 -31.90 5.06
C ASN A 310 -2.55 -31.04 6.13
N ARG A 311 -3.85 -30.79 5.94
CA ARG A 311 -4.65 -29.96 6.87
C ARG A 311 -4.75 -30.56 8.27
N ASN A 312 -4.61 -31.87 8.41
CA ASN A 312 -4.74 -32.57 9.69
C ASN A 312 -3.42 -32.60 10.48
N GLU A 313 -2.29 -32.33 9.82
CA GLU A 313 -0.95 -32.43 10.37
C GLU A 313 -0.15 -31.21 9.91
N LYS A 314 -0.29 -30.08 10.61
CA LYS A 314 0.49 -28.88 10.36
C LYS A 314 1.89 -29.02 10.97
N MET A 315 2.89 -29.31 10.16
CA MET A 315 4.28 -29.53 10.57
C MET A 315 5.17 -28.44 9.98
N HIS A 316 6.03 -27.84 10.80
CA HIS A 316 7.02 -26.85 10.39
C HIS A 316 8.12 -27.51 9.55
N LYS A 317 8.36 -27.00 8.33
CA LYS A 317 9.43 -27.51 7.45
C LYS A 317 10.81 -26.90 7.72
N GLY A 318 10.85 -25.77 8.45
CA GLY A 318 12.11 -25.03 8.67
C GLY A 318 12.59 -24.32 7.41
N GLU A 319 11.67 -23.75 6.63
CA GLU A 319 11.98 -23.09 5.36
C GLU A 319 11.10 -21.85 5.17
N GLY A 320 11.66 -20.81 4.54
CA GLY A 320 10.95 -19.57 4.22
C GLY A 320 11.03 -18.50 5.31
N PHE A 321 10.36 -17.38 5.05
CA PHE A 321 10.38 -16.16 5.86
C PHE A 321 8.97 -15.79 6.33
N SER A 322 8.71 -14.59 6.82
CA SER A 322 7.33 -14.13 7.04
C SER A 322 6.51 -14.11 5.73
N ASP A 323 5.20 -14.31 5.83
CA ASP A 323 4.26 -14.02 4.74
C ASP A 323 4.01 -12.51 4.54
N HIS A 324 4.56 -11.67 5.42
CA HIS A 324 4.67 -10.23 5.28
C HIS A 324 6.05 -9.80 4.76
N LEU A 325 6.06 -8.78 3.90
CA LEU A 325 7.26 -8.06 3.49
C LEU A 325 7.43 -6.82 4.39
N PRO A 326 8.65 -6.53 4.89
CA PRO A 326 8.90 -5.31 5.64
C PRO A 326 8.62 -4.06 4.79
N ILE A 327 8.11 -3.01 5.44
CA ILE A 327 7.95 -1.69 4.82
C ILE A 327 8.78 -0.66 5.59
N PHE A 328 9.30 0.33 4.89
CA PHE A 328 10.12 1.38 5.52
C PHE A 328 9.93 2.74 4.84
N ALA A 329 10.35 3.78 5.56
CA ALA A 329 10.36 5.17 5.11
C ALA A 329 11.57 5.91 5.69
N LEU A 330 12.02 6.96 5.01
CA LEU A 330 13.08 7.84 5.47
C LEU A 330 12.50 9.14 6.04
N PHE A 331 13.12 9.63 7.11
CA PHE A 331 12.84 10.90 7.76
C PHE A 331 14.15 11.67 7.90
N SER A 332 14.11 12.99 7.95
CA SER A 332 15.31 13.81 7.93
C SER A 332 15.22 14.95 8.93
N THR A 333 16.33 15.20 9.62
CA THR A 333 16.56 16.40 10.43
C THR A 333 17.24 17.46 9.57
N ASN A 334 16.47 18.14 8.71
CA ASN A 334 17.02 19.04 7.69
C ASN A 334 16.55 20.49 7.86
N ASN A 335 17.43 21.33 8.43
CA ASN A 335 17.35 22.79 8.30
C ASN A 335 17.44 23.15 6.81
N LEU A 336 16.32 23.48 6.17
CA LEU A 336 16.26 23.86 4.75
C LEU A 336 17.01 25.18 4.45
N ASN A 337 18.34 25.12 4.40
CA ASN A 337 19.19 26.04 3.62
C ASN A 337 19.81 25.25 2.47
N ASN A 338 18.96 24.69 1.60
CA ASN A 338 19.22 24.39 0.16
C ASN A 338 18.13 23.47 -0.40
N SER A 339 16.92 24.01 -0.49
CA SER A 339 16.00 23.74 -1.62
C SER A 339 14.85 24.75 -1.61
N ASN A 340 15.16 26.01 -1.32
CA ASN A 340 14.33 27.11 -1.81
C ASN A 340 14.61 27.28 -3.31
N ASN A 341 14.09 26.36 -4.12
CA ASN A 341 13.91 26.59 -5.57
C ASN A 341 12.84 25.70 -6.22
N THR A 342 11.82 25.28 -5.47
CA THR A 342 10.61 24.68 -6.09
C THR A 342 9.28 25.20 -5.55
N ILE A 343 9.27 26.08 -4.54
CA ILE A 343 8.02 26.74 -4.05
C ILE A 343 7.85 28.16 -4.62
N LYS A 344 8.81 28.67 -5.40
CA LYS A 344 8.61 29.81 -6.33
C LYS A 344 8.60 29.34 -7.77
N LYS A 345 7.65 28.46 -8.13
CA LYS A 345 7.26 28.19 -9.53
C LYS A 345 5.94 27.44 -9.68
N LEU A 346 5.01 27.58 -8.72
CA LEU A 346 3.70 26.93 -8.81
C LEU A 346 2.50 27.87 -8.97
N ASP A 347 2.72 29.18 -9.19
CA ASP A 347 1.64 30.16 -9.37
C ASP A 347 1.74 30.97 -10.68
N GLU A 348 2.31 30.41 -11.76
CA GLU A 348 2.30 31.05 -13.09
C GLU A 348 2.10 30.08 -14.26
N ASN A 349 1.31 29.01 -14.12
CA ASN A 349 0.86 28.24 -15.30
C ASN A 349 -0.62 27.87 -15.20
N ILE A 350 -1.45 28.90 -15.34
CA ILE A 350 -2.80 28.78 -15.87
C ILE A 350 -2.66 28.21 -17.30
N GLU A 351 -3.38 27.11 -17.61
CA GLU A 351 -3.45 26.43 -18.93
C GLU A 351 -2.30 25.53 -19.41
N LYS A 352 -1.62 24.75 -18.55
CA LYS A 352 -0.69 23.73 -19.08
C LYS A 352 -1.44 22.48 -19.56
N LYS A 353 -1.51 22.30 -20.89
CA LYS A 353 -1.97 21.07 -21.55
C LYS A 353 -1.18 19.86 -21.03
N LEU A 354 -1.86 18.84 -20.51
CA LEU A 354 -1.24 17.64 -19.97
C LEU A 354 -1.40 16.45 -20.91
N LYS A 355 -0.49 15.48 -20.76
CA LYS A 355 -0.62 14.16 -21.38
C LYS A 355 -1.39 13.22 -20.46
N ILE A 356 -2.22 12.34 -21.01
CA ILE A 356 -2.94 11.32 -20.23
C ILE A 356 -1.99 10.49 -19.35
N SER A 357 -0.79 10.16 -19.85
CA SER A 357 0.23 9.43 -19.09
C SER A 357 0.60 10.10 -17.77
N SER A 358 0.57 11.43 -17.69
CA SER A 358 0.88 12.17 -16.46
C SER A 358 -0.19 12.00 -15.37
N LEU A 359 -1.43 11.67 -15.74
CA LEU A 359 -2.52 11.46 -14.78
C LEU A 359 -2.30 10.19 -13.95
N TYR A 360 -1.64 9.17 -14.51
CA TYR A 360 -1.34 7.92 -13.80
C TYR A 360 -0.37 8.10 -12.63
N ASN A 361 0.35 9.23 -12.58
CA ASN A 361 1.28 9.55 -11.49
C ASN A 361 0.65 10.46 -10.42
N LYS A 362 -0.66 10.76 -10.52
CA LYS A 362 -1.36 11.70 -9.63
C LYS A 362 -2.52 11.03 -8.93
N GLU A 363 -2.55 10.94 -7.61
CA GLU A 363 -3.69 10.37 -6.89
C GLU A 363 -5.00 11.16 -7.08
N LYS A 364 -4.90 12.50 -7.12
CA LYS A 364 -6.00 13.40 -7.46
C LYS A 364 -5.51 14.67 -8.16
N LEU A 365 -6.44 15.50 -8.60
CA LEU A 365 -6.17 16.80 -9.19
C LEU A 365 -6.45 17.90 -8.16
N LEU A 366 -5.46 18.77 -7.93
CA LEU A 366 -5.62 20.01 -7.15
C LEU A 366 -6.43 21.05 -7.94
N PHE A 367 -6.14 21.14 -9.23
CA PHE A 367 -6.76 22.04 -10.19
C PHE A 367 -7.20 21.24 -11.41
N PRO A 368 -8.25 21.68 -12.14
CA PRO A 368 -8.63 21.08 -13.40
C PRO A 368 -7.46 21.04 -14.39
N VAL A 369 -7.42 20.01 -15.23
CA VAL A 369 -6.38 19.83 -16.24
C VAL A 369 -6.98 19.69 -17.62
N PHE A 370 -6.29 20.22 -18.63
CA PHE A 370 -6.77 20.25 -20.00
C PHE A 370 -6.11 19.16 -20.82
N LEU A 371 -6.93 18.35 -21.49
CA LEU A 371 -6.50 17.32 -22.42
C LEU A 371 -7.02 17.65 -23.81
N ASP A 372 -6.12 17.73 -24.78
CA ASP A 372 -6.44 18.06 -26.17
C ASP A 372 -6.36 16.83 -27.06
N ASN A 373 -7.17 16.86 -28.13
CA ASN A 373 -7.19 15.85 -29.19
C ASN A 373 -7.35 14.42 -28.64
N ILE A 374 -8.18 14.25 -27.61
CA ILE A 374 -8.48 12.92 -27.06
C ILE A 374 -9.50 12.23 -27.97
N ILE A 375 -9.20 10.99 -28.35
CA ILE A 375 -10.01 10.19 -29.26
C ILE A 375 -10.80 9.18 -28.42
N VAL A 376 -12.11 9.12 -28.62
CA VAL A 376 -12.97 8.13 -27.96
C VAL A 376 -12.80 6.78 -28.66
N LEU A 377 -12.04 5.87 -28.03
CA LEU A 377 -11.78 4.54 -28.57
C LEU A 377 -12.97 3.59 -28.44
N TYR A 378 -13.66 3.67 -27.31
CA TYR A 378 -14.73 2.75 -26.95
C TYR A 378 -15.78 3.51 -26.14
N LYS A 379 -17.06 3.28 -26.42
CA LYS A 379 -18.18 3.82 -25.65
C LYS A 379 -19.20 2.73 -25.34
N ASN A 380 -19.65 2.66 -24.09
CA ASN A 380 -20.79 1.86 -23.71
C ASN A 380 -21.69 2.64 -22.73
N GLY A 381 -22.83 3.09 -23.22
CA GLY A 381 -23.75 3.94 -22.48
C GLY A 381 -23.08 5.23 -22.01
N ASP A 382 -23.02 5.41 -20.70
CA ASP A 382 -22.46 6.59 -20.04
C ASP A 382 -20.97 6.45 -19.68
N LYS A 383 -20.28 5.47 -20.27
CA LYS A 383 -18.86 5.20 -20.06
C LYS A 383 -18.10 5.29 -21.36
N ALA A 384 -16.83 5.69 -21.28
CA ALA A 384 -15.95 5.73 -22.43
C ALA A 384 -14.51 5.37 -22.08
N ILE A 385 -13.76 4.91 -23.06
CA ILE A 385 -12.30 4.85 -23.02
C ILE A 385 -11.81 5.87 -24.04
N ILE A 386 -11.02 6.83 -23.57
CA ILE A 386 -10.43 7.87 -24.40
C ILE A 386 -8.92 7.65 -24.48
N LYS A 387 -8.31 8.01 -25.61
CA LYS A 387 -6.87 7.91 -25.82
C LYS A 387 -6.34 9.18 -26.46
N GLN A 388 -5.17 9.60 -26.01
CA GLN A 388 -4.39 10.61 -26.69
C GLN A 388 -3.38 9.89 -27.59
N GLU A 389 -3.33 10.29 -28.87
CA GLU A 389 -2.46 9.65 -29.86
C GLU A 389 -0.98 9.68 -29.40
N ASN A 390 -0.24 8.59 -29.68
CA ASN A 390 1.14 8.38 -29.20
C ASN A 390 1.32 8.54 -27.68
N ASN A 391 0.24 8.33 -26.92
CA ASN A 391 0.21 8.37 -25.47
C ASN A 391 -0.71 7.26 -24.94
N ARG A 392 -1.23 7.42 -23.71
CA ARG A 392 -2.03 6.42 -23.01
C ARG A 392 -3.53 6.64 -23.20
N ALA A 393 -4.27 5.55 -23.05
CA ALA A 393 -5.70 5.59 -22.82
C ALA A 393 -6.05 5.83 -21.34
N ILE A 394 -7.27 6.28 -21.06
CA ILE A 394 -7.85 6.37 -19.71
C ILE A 394 -9.37 6.16 -19.77
N TYR A 395 -9.91 5.61 -18.70
CA TYR A 395 -11.32 5.28 -18.60
C TYR A 395 -12.15 6.39 -17.96
N ILE A 396 -13.27 6.75 -18.58
CA ILE A 396 -14.31 7.64 -18.06
C ILE A 396 -15.44 6.77 -17.52
N PHE A 397 -15.70 6.89 -16.22
CA PHE A 397 -16.64 6.00 -15.52
C PHE A 397 -18.12 6.42 -15.63
N LYS A 398 -18.39 7.71 -15.82
CA LYS A 398 -19.71 8.33 -15.87
C LYS A 398 -19.66 9.64 -16.66
N ASP A 399 -20.81 10.18 -17.02
CA ASP A 399 -21.01 11.44 -17.74
C ASP A 399 -20.40 11.44 -19.16
N ALA A 400 -20.24 10.27 -19.78
CA ALA A 400 -19.73 10.11 -21.15
C ALA A 400 -20.84 10.04 -22.22
N LYS A 401 -22.12 10.22 -21.85
CA LYS A 401 -23.28 10.15 -22.76
C LYS A 401 -23.13 11.02 -24.02
N ASP A 402 -22.51 12.19 -23.92
CA ASP A 402 -22.38 13.17 -25.02
C ASP A 402 -21.15 12.94 -25.90
N LEU A 403 -20.24 12.03 -25.50
CA LEU A 403 -19.09 11.65 -26.31
C LEU A 403 -19.51 10.69 -27.43
N LYS A 404 -18.89 10.78 -28.61
CA LYS A 404 -19.13 9.86 -29.73
C LYS A 404 -17.91 8.99 -29.97
N GLN A 405 -18.11 7.68 -30.11
CA GLN A 405 -17.01 6.77 -30.46
C GLN A 405 -16.42 7.15 -31.82
N GLY A 406 -15.09 7.17 -31.90
CA GLY A 406 -14.35 7.61 -33.09
C GLY A 406 -14.30 9.13 -33.28
N PHE A 407 -14.74 9.96 -32.33
CA PHE A 407 -14.58 11.41 -32.40
C PHE A 407 -13.45 11.90 -31.50
N SER A 408 -12.82 13.00 -31.89
CA SER A 408 -11.80 13.70 -31.13
C SER A 408 -12.42 14.87 -30.35
N TYR A 409 -11.92 15.13 -29.14
CA TYR A 409 -12.38 16.20 -28.27
C TYR A 409 -11.22 16.92 -27.58
N ASN A 410 -11.49 18.14 -27.12
CA ASN A 410 -10.73 18.76 -26.05
C ASN A 410 -11.60 18.76 -24.80
N ILE A 411 -11.05 18.33 -23.67
CA ILE A 411 -11.78 18.20 -22.42
C ILE A 411 -11.01 18.84 -21.27
N GLN A 412 -11.76 19.36 -20.30
CA GLN A 412 -11.25 19.73 -18.99
C GLN A 412 -11.56 18.59 -18.02
N VAL A 413 -10.54 17.98 -17.43
CA VAL A 413 -10.69 16.96 -16.40
C VAL A 413 -10.65 17.64 -15.05
N ASN A 414 -11.76 17.55 -14.31
CA ASN A 414 -11.89 18.17 -12.99
C ASN A 414 -11.48 17.21 -11.87
N GLN A 415 -11.78 15.91 -12.04
CA GLN A 415 -11.48 14.91 -11.02
C GLN A 415 -11.03 13.58 -11.64
N ILE A 416 -9.95 13.03 -11.08
CA ILE A 416 -9.49 11.66 -11.30
C ILE A 416 -9.61 10.87 -10.01
N TYR A 417 -9.65 9.54 -10.14
CA TYR A 417 -9.75 8.65 -8.99
C TYR A 417 -9.27 7.23 -9.34
N ASP A 418 -8.69 6.54 -8.36
CA ASP A 418 -8.29 5.13 -8.45
C ASP A 418 -9.31 4.25 -7.74
N PHE A 419 -9.95 3.35 -8.50
CA PHE A 419 -10.93 2.40 -7.96
C PHE A 419 -10.40 0.98 -8.07
N TYR A 420 -10.01 0.39 -6.93
CA TYR A 420 -9.39 -0.93 -6.86
C TYR A 420 -8.12 -1.09 -7.72
N GLY A 421 -7.42 0.00 -8.00
CA GLY A 421 -6.22 0.03 -8.82
C GLY A 421 -6.42 0.65 -10.20
N LEU A 422 -7.65 0.61 -10.74
CA LEU A 422 -7.96 1.13 -12.08
C LEU A 422 -8.09 2.65 -12.06
N LYS A 423 -7.26 3.34 -12.85
CA LYS A 423 -7.28 4.80 -13.00
C LYS A 423 -8.48 5.26 -13.80
N LYS A 424 -9.21 6.28 -13.31
CA LYS A 424 -10.41 6.79 -13.97
C LYS A 424 -10.53 8.31 -13.91
N ILE A 425 -11.19 8.86 -14.92
CA ILE A 425 -11.79 10.19 -14.88
C ILE A 425 -13.18 10.05 -14.25
N LYS A 426 -13.44 10.84 -13.21
CA LYS A 426 -14.70 10.86 -12.46
C LYS A 426 -15.59 12.04 -12.86
N ASP A 427 -14.96 13.16 -13.20
CA ASP A 427 -15.64 14.40 -13.57
C ASP A 427 -14.82 15.15 -14.62
N PHE A 428 -15.50 15.59 -15.69
CA PHE A 428 -14.90 16.32 -16.80
C PHE A 428 -15.95 17.16 -17.53
N ASN A 429 -15.48 18.18 -18.25
CA ASN A 429 -16.30 19.00 -19.14
C ASN A 429 -15.77 18.87 -20.57
N ILE A 430 -16.68 18.77 -21.55
CA ILE A 430 -16.33 18.88 -22.97
C ILE A 430 -16.15 20.36 -23.28
N LEU A 431 -14.96 20.72 -23.76
CA LEU A 431 -14.67 22.10 -24.19
C LEU A 431 -14.92 22.27 -25.69
N LYS A 432 -14.57 21.24 -26.47
CA LYS A 432 -14.69 21.26 -27.92
C LYS A 432 -14.83 19.85 -28.49
N GLU A 433 -15.80 19.64 -29.37
CA GLU A 433 -15.81 18.53 -30.32
C GLU A 433 -14.94 18.93 -31.52
N ASN A 434 -13.94 18.12 -31.86
CA ASN A 434 -13.05 18.35 -32.97
C ASN A 434 -13.59 17.65 -34.22
N SER A 435 -12.82 16.76 -34.83
CA SER A 435 -13.19 16.02 -36.04
C SER A 435 -13.49 14.54 -35.76
N SER A 436 -14.21 13.91 -36.68
CA SER A 436 -14.33 12.45 -36.73
C SER A 436 -12.99 11.81 -37.12
N PHE A 437 -12.55 10.84 -36.36
CA PHE A 437 -11.35 10.04 -36.60
C PHE A 437 -11.77 8.65 -37.11
N LYS A 438 -11.92 8.52 -38.44
CA LYS A 438 -12.53 7.32 -39.07
C LYS A 438 -11.83 6.00 -38.72
N ASN A 439 -10.50 6.00 -38.61
CA ASN A 439 -9.70 4.81 -38.36
C ASN A 439 -9.27 4.66 -36.89
N TYR A 440 -10.11 5.07 -35.93
CA TYR A 440 -9.75 5.04 -34.50
C TYR A 440 -9.42 3.65 -33.97
N LYS A 441 -9.88 2.58 -34.65
CA LYS A 441 -9.54 1.20 -34.30
C LYS A 441 -8.07 0.86 -34.54
N ASP A 442 -7.37 1.61 -35.40
CA ASP A 442 -5.93 1.45 -35.60
C ASP A 442 -5.13 1.82 -34.34
N LEU A 443 -5.77 2.53 -33.40
CA LEU A 443 -5.20 2.87 -32.10
C LEU A 443 -5.39 1.76 -31.06
N PHE A 444 -6.11 0.68 -31.38
CA PHE A 444 -6.21 -0.48 -30.50
C PHE A 444 -4.87 -1.22 -30.51
N LEU A 445 -4.51 -1.80 -29.37
CA LEU A 445 -3.30 -2.58 -29.25
C LEU A 445 -3.58 -4.02 -29.67
N ASP A 446 -2.69 -4.60 -30.49
CA ASP A 446 -2.74 -6.02 -30.82
C ASP A 446 -2.27 -6.84 -29.61
N GLY A 447 -3.24 -7.44 -28.91
CA GLY A 447 -3.02 -8.21 -27.69
C GLY A 447 -2.12 -9.42 -27.88
N SER A 448 -1.95 -9.92 -29.12
CA SER A 448 -1.02 -11.01 -29.43
C SER A 448 0.45 -10.56 -29.49
N LYS A 449 0.70 -9.27 -29.65
CA LYS A 449 2.04 -8.68 -29.84
C LYS A 449 2.57 -7.94 -28.62
N ILE A 450 1.72 -7.67 -27.63
CA ILE A 450 2.09 -6.96 -26.41
C ILE A 450 2.08 -7.87 -25.19
N ASP A 451 2.84 -7.49 -24.16
CA ASP A 451 2.69 -8.10 -22.84
C ASP A 451 1.45 -7.52 -22.13
N ILE A 452 0.31 -8.20 -22.25
CA ILE A 452 -0.96 -7.79 -21.64
C ILE A 452 -0.95 -7.75 -20.10
N PHE A 453 0.14 -8.23 -19.47
CA PHE A 453 0.34 -8.18 -18.02
C PHE A 453 1.09 -6.91 -17.58
N ASP A 454 1.59 -6.10 -18.52
CA ASP A 454 2.28 -4.84 -18.24
C ASP A 454 1.27 -3.72 -17.94
N PHE A 455 1.39 -3.12 -16.74
CA PHE A 455 0.52 -2.04 -16.26
C PHE A 455 0.62 -0.75 -17.07
N LYS A 456 1.65 -0.59 -17.92
CA LYS A 456 1.72 0.53 -18.86
C LYS A 456 0.56 0.52 -19.89
N TYR A 457 -0.07 -0.63 -20.09
CA TYR A 457 -1.23 -0.79 -20.97
C TYR A 457 -2.58 -0.74 -20.22
N GLU A 458 -2.61 -0.36 -18.94
CA GLU A 458 -3.87 -0.11 -18.24
C GLU A 458 -4.73 0.92 -19.00
N ASN A 459 -6.04 0.63 -19.08
CA ASN A 459 -7.10 1.31 -19.82
C ASN A 459 -6.99 1.26 -21.35
N GLU A 460 -5.96 0.65 -21.92
CA GLU A 460 -5.90 0.46 -23.37
C GLU A 460 -6.97 -0.52 -23.85
N VAL A 461 -7.41 -0.33 -25.09
CA VAL A 461 -8.32 -1.27 -25.77
C VAL A 461 -7.46 -2.23 -26.59
N ILE A 462 -7.67 -3.53 -26.40
CA ILE A 462 -6.96 -4.59 -27.12
C ILE A 462 -7.87 -5.31 -28.11
N THR A 463 -7.22 -5.86 -29.14
CA THR A 463 -7.81 -6.71 -30.17
C THR A 463 -6.91 -7.91 -30.49
N ASN A 464 -7.38 -8.84 -31.31
CA ASN A 464 -6.60 -9.96 -31.86
C ASN A 464 -5.92 -10.86 -30.80
N LEU A 465 -6.54 -11.03 -29.63
CA LEU A 465 -6.08 -11.96 -28.60
C LEU A 465 -7.00 -13.18 -28.55
N LYS A 466 -6.43 -14.37 -28.77
CA LYS A 466 -7.15 -15.65 -28.74
C LYS A 466 -6.79 -16.46 -27.51
N GLY A 467 -7.75 -17.21 -26.99
CA GLY A 467 -7.49 -18.09 -25.85
C GLY A 467 -8.69 -18.95 -25.45
N PHE A 468 -8.41 -19.91 -24.59
CA PHE A 468 -9.38 -20.88 -24.08
C PHE A 468 -9.88 -20.50 -22.68
N ILE A 469 -11.18 -20.62 -22.45
CA ILE A 469 -11.81 -20.16 -21.21
C ILE A 469 -11.87 -21.27 -20.17
N THR A 470 -11.32 -21.02 -18.99
CA THR A 470 -11.41 -21.93 -17.84
C THR A 470 -11.55 -21.18 -16.52
N LYS A 471 -12.59 -21.52 -15.76
CA LYS A 471 -12.87 -20.96 -14.44
C LYS A 471 -12.90 -19.43 -14.46
N GLY A 472 -13.46 -18.86 -15.53
CA GLY A 472 -13.52 -17.40 -15.75
C GLY A 472 -12.18 -16.71 -16.07
N ASN A 473 -11.17 -17.47 -16.52
CA ASN A 473 -9.89 -16.93 -16.99
C ASN A 473 -9.68 -17.30 -18.46
N LEU A 474 -9.02 -16.41 -19.19
CA LEU A 474 -8.50 -16.66 -20.53
C LEU A 474 -7.12 -17.31 -20.42
N GLN A 475 -6.99 -18.53 -20.89
CA GLN A 475 -5.70 -19.19 -21.11
C GLN A 475 -5.16 -18.78 -22.47
N ILE A 476 -3.95 -18.23 -22.49
CA ILE A 476 -3.28 -17.82 -23.73
C ILE A 476 -2.04 -18.68 -23.95
N ASN A 477 -1.50 -18.63 -25.16
CA ASN A 477 -0.29 -19.38 -25.53
C ASN A 477 0.86 -19.13 -24.54
N GLY A 478 1.62 -20.18 -24.24
CA GLY A 478 2.70 -20.14 -23.23
C GLY A 478 2.24 -20.38 -21.79
N GLY A 479 1.01 -20.87 -21.56
CA GLY A 479 0.51 -21.28 -20.25
C GLY A 479 0.15 -20.13 -19.30
N LYS A 480 0.19 -18.88 -19.79
CA LYS A 480 -0.23 -17.70 -19.02
C LYS A 480 -1.76 -17.64 -18.96
N THR A 481 -2.27 -17.11 -17.85
CA THR A 481 -3.72 -16.95 -17.63
C THR A 481 -4.02 -15.54 -17.17
N ILE A 482 -5.10 -14.94 -17.70
CA ILE A 482 -5.57 -13.61 -17.30
C ILE A 482 -7.06 -13.66 -16.96
N ARG A 483 -7.44 -12.97 -15.89
CA ARG A 483 -8.82 -12.96 -15.41
C ARG A 483 -9.72 -12.19 -16.36
N LEU A 484 -10.93 -12.70 -16.58
CA LEU A 484 -12.00 -11.98 -17.27
C LEU A 484 -12.94 -11.34 -16.25
N PHE A 485 -13.35 -10.10 -16.52
CA PHE A 485 -14.27 -9.35 -15.68
C PHE A 485 -15.34 -8.65 -16.53
N ALA A 486 -16.56 -8.62 -16.02
CA ALA A 486 -17.64 -7.81 -16.54
C ALA A 486 -18.54 -7.39 -15.37
N LYS A 487 -19.13 -6.19 -15.47
CA LYS A 487 -20.09 -5.72 -14.45
C LYS A 487 -21.33 -6.63 -14.42
N ASP A 488 -21.87 -6.92 -15.60
CA ASP A 488 -22.86 -7.97 -15.79
C ASP A 488 -22.13 -9.28 -16.09
N LYS A 489 -22.32 -10.31 -15.27
CA LYS A 489 -21.64 -11.59 -15.47
C LYS A 489 -22.21 -12.37 -16.66
N ASN A 490 -23.41 -12.04 -17.13
CA ASN A 490 -24.07 -12.74 -18.22
C ASN A 490 -23.42 -12.51 -19.59
N ILE A 491 -22.60 -11.46 -19.72
CA ILE A 491 -21.85 -11.18 -20.95
C ILE A 491 -20.48 -11.86 -20.99
N LEU A 492 -20.09 -12.60 -19.94
CA LEU A 492 -18.83 -13.33 -19.96
C LEU A 492 -18.92 -14.57 -20.88
N PRO A 493 -17.82 -14.91 -21.57
CA PRO A 493 -17.71 -16.18 -22.30
C PRO A 493 -17.96 -17.39 -21.40
N LYS A 494 -18.52 -18.45 -21.97
CA LYS A 494 -18.73 -19.71 -21.22
C LYS A 494 -17.41 -20.45 -21.01
N ASP A 495 -17.25 -21.06 -19.84
CA ASP A 495 -16.16 -22.00 -19.58
C ASP A 495 -16.18 -23.14 -20.62
N GLY A 496 -15.01 -23.51 -21.12
CA GLY A 496 -14.84 -24.50 -22.19
C GLY A 496 -14.92 -23.94 -23.62
N SER A 497 -15.14 -22.63 -23.80
CA SER A 497 -15.11 -22.00 -25.12
C SER A 497 -13.71 -21.50 -25.48
N THR A 498 -13.42 -21.44 -26.78
CA THR A 498 -12.30 -20.66 -27.32
C THR A 498 -12.84 -19.35 -27.86
N ILE A 499 -12.19 -18.23 -27.55
CA ILE A 499 -12.62 -16.91 -28.01
C ILE A 499 -11.51 -16.16 -28.72
N GLU A 500 -11.91 -15.17 -29.51
CA GLU A 500 -11.06 -14.08 -29.99
C GLU A 500 -11.61 -12.76 -29.47
N ILE A 501 -10.74 -11.97 -28.83
CA ILE A 501 -11.06 -10.64 -28.34
C ILE A 501 -11.04 -9.65 -29.50
N LEU A 502 -12.13 -8.89 -29.62
CA LEU A 502 -12.32 -7.89 -30.67
C LEU A 502 -12.02 -6.49 -30.14
N ASN A 503 -12.62 -6.11 -29.00
CA ASN A 503 -12.53 -4.74 -28.46
C ASN A 503 -12.66 -4.76 -26.91
N ALA A 504 -11.64 -5.25 -26.20
CA ALA A 504 -11.71 -5.34 -24.73
C ALA A 504 -10.77 -4.37 -24.04
N GLN A 505 -11.16 -3.89 -22.86
CA GLN A 505 -10.32 -3.02 -22.04
C GLN A 505 -9.34 -3.86 -21.22
N LEU A 506 -8.05 -3.51 -21.26
CA LEU A 506 -7.12 -3.92 -20.21
C LEU A 506 -7.32 -3.05 -18.98
N GLY A 507 -7.55 -3.66 -17.82
CA GLY A 507 -7.72 -2.94 -16.57
C GLY A 507 -7.00 -3.63 -15.43
N SER A 508 -6.66 -2.89 -14.38
CA SER A 508 -6.10 -3.45 -13.17
C SER A 508 -7.16 -3.66 -12.09
N PHE A 509 -6.95 -4.67 -11.25
CA PHE A 509 -7.73 -4.92 -10.05
C PHE A 509 -6.83 -5.53 -8.97
N ARG A 510 -6.67 -4.81 -7.85
CA ARG A 510 -5.86 -5.23 -6.69
C ARG A 510 -4.46 -5.72 -7.10
N GLY A 511 -3.78 -4.90 -7.88
CA GLY A 511 -2.41 -5.14 -8.34
C GLY A 511 -2.25 -6.28 -9.35
N ASN A 512 -3.33 -6.67 -10.05
CA ASN A 512 -3.27 -7.64 -11.15
C ASN A 512 -3.96 -7.08 -12.40
N MET A 513 -3.41 -7.35 -13.58
CA MET A 513 -4.08 -7.06 -14.85
C MET A 513 -5.22 -8.06 -15.12
N GLN A 514 -6.29 -7.57 -15.71
CA GLN A 514 -7.46 -8.32 -16.13
C GLN A 514 -8.02 -7.74 -17.43
N ILE A 515 -8.81 -8.55 -18.14
CA ILE A 515 -9.54 -8.12 -19.33
C ILE A 515 -10.97 -7.81 -18.91
N ILE A 516 -11.43 -6.61 -19.24
CA ILE A 516 -12.75 -6.11 -18.91
C ILE A 516 -13.61 -6.08 -20.18
N PHE A 517 -14.69 -6.85 -20.14
CA PHE A 517 -15.76 -6.79 -21.12
C PHE A 517 -16.88 -5.87 -20.63
N HIS A 518 -17.32 -5.00 -21.52
CA HIS A 518 -18.45 -4.09 -21.31
C HIS A 518 -19.68 -4.57 -22.08
N THR A 519 -19.52 -5.31 -23.19
CA THR A 519 -20.60 -5.90 -23.98
C THR A 519 -20.27 -7.30 -24.47
N LYS A 520 -21.28 -8.04 -24.97
CA LYS A 520 -21.08 -9.37 -25.55
C LYS A 520 -20.34 -9.33 -26.89
N ASP A 521 -20.36 -8.19 -27.58
CA ASP A 521 -19.72 -7.98 -28.88
C ASP A 521 -18.22 -7.68 -28.77
N ASP A 522 -17.70 -7.61 -27.55
CA ASP A 522 -16.27 -7.37 -27.29
C ASP A 522 -15.41 -8.61 -27.62
N TYR A 523 -16.03 -9.78 -27.82
CA TYR A 523 -15.38 -11.02 -28.24
C TYR A 523 -16.27 -11.81 -29.21
N LYS A 524 -15.68 -12.79 -29.91
CA LYS A 524 -16.40 -13.82 -30.65
C LYS A 524 -15.93 -15.21 -30.22
N GLU A 525 -16.84 -16.16 -30.11
CA GLU A 525 -16.50 -17.57 -29.89
C GLU A 525 -15.99 -18.17 -31.21
N LEU A 526 -14.86 -18.88 -31.13
CA LEU A 526 -14.27 -19.63 -32.22
C LEU A 526 -14.86 -21.05 -32.16
N LYS A 527 -15.38 -21.52 -33.30
CA LYS A 527 -15.91 -22.87 -33.45
C LYS A 527 -14.79 -23.89 -33.62
#